data_AF-A0A2T4XC65-F1
#
_entry.id   AF-A0A2T4XC65-F1
#
_cell.length_a   1.000
_cell.length_b   1.000
_cell.length_c   1.000
_cell.angle_alpha   90.00
_cell.angle_beta   90.00
_cell.angle_gamma   90.00
#
_symmetry.space_group_name_H-M   'P 1'
#
loop_
_entity.id
_entity.type
_entity.pdbx_description
1 polymer ?
#
loop_
_entity_poly.entity_id
_entity_poly.type
_entity_poly.pdbx_seq_one_letter_code
_entity_poly.pdbx_strand_id
1 'polypeptide(L)'
;NSPDGRTIREELRTDGQNSQGNYISMIAMGPFRRVEPGETIHIYFGIIAAEKTEPYVSGIAGKAVDDEESRQLFEDSIDSMYRVFLGEDADSTGIYTAEKDINGNGKLDRFLFPTPPDAPKLRVELSAGTATLYWDRLAEASQDPVTNEQDFEGYKVYRTDLGDDLNPTPRLIREWDRRGNEVGFNTGLEDILLEEPATFPGDETEYWYRFEIDGLLSGWQYQFSVTSFDFGSQIFELGPLETSPNVNAVRVFPGTPANLNFSDSGEQFEVGVYPNPYRLNAAWDGTTDQTRKLMFTNLPARAEIRVYTLSGDIVAEAEHTSDSLGDIQWYNQFSTENRILPGGEYAFDLLSNANQNLTTGLYLFSVKDMASGHVQTGKFAIIK
;
A
#
# COMPACT_ATOMS: atom_id res chain seq x y z
N ASN A 1 -9.41 -52.60 26.55
CA ASN A 1 -9.44 -51.95 27.86
C ASN A 1 -8.04 -51.87 28.37
N SER A 2 -7.67 -50.68 28.82
CA SER A 2 -6.40 -50.41 29.50
C SER A 2 -6.30 -51.19 30.82
N PRO A 3 -5.10 -51.25 31.44
CA PRO A 3 -4.93 -51.81 32.78
C PRO A 3 -5.77 -51.14 33.87
N ASP A 4 -6.27 -49.92 33.63
CA ASP A 4 -7.05 -49.13 34.59
C ASP A 4 -8.57 -49.10 34.29
N GLY A 5 -9.04 -49.92 33.35
CA GLY A 5 -10.47 -50.09 33.08
C GLY A 5 -11.08 -49.02 32.17
N ARG A 6 -10.30 -48.04 31.70
CA ARG A 6 -10.74 -47.08 30.68
C ARG A 6 -10.91 -47.74 29.32
N THR A 7 -11.87 -47.24 28.57
CA THR A 7 -12.02 -47.58 27.15
C THR A 7 -10.83 -46.99 26.37
N ILE A 8 -10.46 -47.62 25.24
CA ILE A 8 -9.41 -47.08 24.35
C ILE A 8 -9.75 -45.63 23.93
N ARG A 9 -11.03 -45.30 23.82
CA ARG A 9 -11.52 -43.95 23.53
C ARG A 9 -11.26 -42.96 24.67
N GLU A 10 -11.37 -43.39 25.92
CA GLU A 10 -11.06 -42.57 27.10
C GLU A 10 -9.56 -42.40 27.31
N GLU A 11 -8.75 -43.42 27.02
CA GLU A 11 -7.29 -43.29 26.99
C GLU A 11 -6.85 -42.26 25.95
N LEU A 12 -7.25 -42.42 24.69
CA LEU A 12 -6.89 -41.48 23.61
C LEU A 12 -7.36 -40.04 23.90
N ARG A 13 -8.51 -39.86 24.56
CA ARG A 13 -9.01 -38.53 24.96
C ARG A 13 -8.17 -37.88 26.07
N THR A 14 -7.56 -38.66 26.95
CA THR A 14 -6.87 -38.14 28.17
C THR A 14 -5.35 -38.22 28.11
N ASP A 15 -4.79 -38.88 27.09
CA ASP A 15 -3.35 -39.11 26.90
C ASP A 15 -2.52 -37.80 26.83
N GLY A 16 -3.11 -36.74 26.28
CA GLY A 16 -2.49 -35.41 26.17
C GLY A 16 -2.60 -34.53 27.42
N GLN A 17 -3.35 -34.94 28.46
CA GLN A 17 -3.47 -34.14 29.70
C GLN A 17 -2.33 -34.41 30.70
N ASN A 18 -1.68 -35.58 30.63
CA ASN A 18 -0.74 -36.04 31.66
C ASN A 18 0.63 -36.52 31.11
N SER A 19 0.90 -36.45 29.81
CA SER A 19 2.15 -36.94 29.21
C SER A 19 2.93 -35.87 28.44
N GLN A 20 4.26 -36.00 28.40
CA GLN A 20 5.20 -35.18 27.61
C GLN A 20 5.20 -35.58 26.11
N GLY A 21 4.03 -35.90 25.55
CA GLY A 21 3.85 -36.48 24.22
C GLY A 21 2.97 -35.65 23.30
N ASN A 22 3.33 -35.60 22.02
CA ASN A 22 2.66 -34.85 20.94
C ASN A 22 1.15 -35.14 20.85
N TYR A 23 0.36 -34.07 20.69
CA TYR A 23 -1.08 -34.08 20.43
C TYR A 23 -1.41 -34.68 19.04
N ILE A 24 -1.40 -36.01 18.90
CA ILE A 24 -1.89 -36.67 17.67
C ILE A 24 -3.36 -37.02 17.86
N SER A 25 -4.24 -36.28 17.19
CA SER A 25 -5.67 -36.62 17.08
C SER A 25 -5.96 -37.23 15.71
N MET A 26 -6.56 -38.43 15.70
CA MET A 26 -7.05 -39.05 14.47
C MET A 26 -8.49 -38.61 14.21
N ILE A 27 -8.71 -37.88 13.13
CA ILE A 27 -10.04 -37.50 12.66
C ILE A 27 -10.41 -38.48 11.52
N ALA A 28 -11.46 -39.27 11.72
CA ALA A 28 -11.98 -40.19 10.71
C ALA A 28 -13.33 -39.69 10.19
N MET A 29 -13.49 -39.58 8.87
CA MET A 29 -14.77 -39.25 8.21
C MET A 29 -15.22 -40.42 7.34
N GLY A 30 -16.41 -40.95 7.64
CA GLY A 30 -17.00 -42.12 6.98
C GLY A 30 -17.61 -43.13 7.99
N PRO A 31 -18.15 -44.26 7.51
CA PRO A 31 -18.11 -44.74 6.13
C PRO A 31 -19.17 -44.07 5.23
N PHE A 32 -18.77 -43.70 4.02
CA PHE A 32 -19.71 -43.28 2.98
C PHE A 32 -20.43 -44.52 2.45
N ARG A 33 -21.75 -44.61 2.69
CA ARG A 33 -22.52 -45.85 2.47
C ARG A 33 -22.58 -46.28 1.00
N ARG A 34 -22.55 -45.34 0.06
CA ARG A 34 -22.60 -45.58 -1.40
C ARG A 34 -22.16 -44.30 -2.14
N VAL A 35 -21.31 -44.46 -3.16
CA VAL A 35 -20.86 -43.40 -4.08
C VAL A 35 -20.97 -43.99 -5.49
N GLU A 36 -21.81 -43.42 -6.34
CA GLU A 36 -22.04 -43.89 -7.71
C GLU A 36 -20.93 -43.43 -8.67
N PRO A 37 -20.74 -44.12 -9.82
CA PRO A 37 -19.81 -43.65 -10.86
C PRO A 37 -20.15 -42.23 -11.32
N GLY A 38 -19.21 -41.30 -11.12
CA GLY A 38 -19.36 -39.89 -11.45
C GLY A 38 -19.73 -38.98 -10.27
N GLU A 39 -20.06 -39.54 -9.10
CA GLU A 39 -20.25 -38.76 -7.87
C GLU A 39 -18.90 -38.36 -7.26
N THR A 40 -18.84 -37.15 -6.71
CA THR A 40 -17.67 -36.64 -5.99
C THR A 40 -18.07 -36.30 -4.56
N ILE A 41 -17.21 -36.68 -3.60
CA ILE A 41 -17.34 -36.25 -2.21
C ILE A 41 -16.28 -35.18 -1.96
N HIS A 42 -16.73 -33.99 -1.56
CA HIS A 42 -15.85 -32.95 -1.05
C HIS A 42 -15.87 -32.98 0.47
N ILE A 43 -14.68 -33.06 1.07
CA ILE A 43 -14.49 -33.07 2.52
C ILE A 43 -13.74 -31.80 2.88
N TYR A 44 -14.31 -31.04 3.81
CA TYR A 44 -13.70 -29.83 4.34
C TYR A 44 -13.44 -30.01 5.83
N PHE A 45 -12.24 -29.65 6.27
CA PHE A 45 -11.87 -29.65 7.67
C PHE A 45 -11.78 -28.20 8.13
N GLY A 46 -12.59 -27.87 9.14
CA GLY A 46 -12.44 -26.66 9.92
C GLY A 46 -11.81 -27.01 11.26
N ILE A 47 -10.75 -26.31 11.64
CA ILE A 47 -10.05 -26.53 12.91
C ILE A 47 -10.08 -25.20 13.66
N ILE A 48 -10.69 -25.22 14.84
CA ILE A 48 -10.68 -24.10 15.77
C ILE A 48 -9.83 -24.50 16.95
N ALA A 49 -8.90 -23.62 17.30
CA ALA A 49 -8.08 -23.74 18.48
C ALA A 49 -8.15 -22.41 19.23
N ALA A 50 -8.38 -22.48 20.54
CA ALA A 50 -8.37 -21.33 21.42
C ALA A 50 -7.21 -21.46 22.42
N GLU A 51 -6.60 -20.34 22.77
CA GLU A 51 -5.60 -20.31 23.84
C GLU A 51 -6.28 -20.54 25.20
N LYS A 52 -5.73 -21.45 25.99
CA LYS A 52 -6.20 -21.68 27.36
C LYS A 52 -5.66 -20.56 28.26
N THR A 53 -6.53 -19.68 28.78
CA THR A 53 -6.10 -18.50 29.55
C THR A 53 -5.49 -18.88 30.92
N GLU A 54 -4.55 -18.06 31.41
CA GLU A 54 -3.76 -18.25 32.66
C GLU A 54 -4.53 -18.78 33.90
N PRO A 55 -5.76 -18.31 34.22
CA PRO A 55 -6.52 -18.81 35.36
C PRO A 55 -6.92 -20.30 35.26
N TYR A 56 -6.84 -20.87 34.05
CA TYR A 56 -7.19 -22.27 33.74
C TYR A 56 -5.94 -23.11 33.37
N VAL A 57 -4.77 -22.47 33.24
CA VAL A 57 -3.46 -23.14 33.03
C VAL A 57 -2.88 -23.64 34.36
N SER A 58 -3.07 -22.87 35.43
CA SER A 58 -2.69 -23.29 36.78
C SER A 58 -3.84 -24.05 37.41
N GLY A 59 -3.67 -25.35 37.70
CA GLY A 59 -4.69 -26.25 38.25
C GLY A 59 -5.20 -25.86 39.65
N ILE A 60 -5.90 -24.73 39.77
CA ILE A 60 -6.59 -24.31 40.98
C ILE A 60 -7.70 -25.33 41.26
N ALA A 61 -7.52 -26.10 42.32
CA ALA A 61 -8.51 -27.06 42.77
C ALA A 61 -9.86 -26.37 43.03
N GLY A 62 -10.89 -26.75 42.28
CA GLY A 62 -12.27 -26.29 42.50
C GLY A 62 -12.86 -25.36 41.43
N LYS A 63 -12.12 -24.98 40.39
CA LYS A 63 -12.73 -24.38 39.18
C LYS A 63 -12.98 -25.44 38.11
N ALA A 64 -14.18 -25.46 37.55
CA ALA A 64 -14.47 -26.26 36.36
C ALA A 64 -13.62 -25.71 35.21
N VAL A 65 -12.94 -26.59 34.48
CA VAL A 65 -12.09 -26.24 33.31
C VAL A 65 -12.95 -26.13 32.03
N ASP A 66 -14.26 -26.35 32.17
CA ASP A 66 -15.25 -26.47 31.12
C ASP A 66 -16.62 -26.00 31.69
N ASP A 67 -16.85 -24.70 31.62
CA ASP A 67 -18.07 -23.99 32.03
C ASP A 67 -18.64 -23.15 30.87
N GLU A 68 -19.86 -22.62 31.04
CA GLU A 68 -20.57 -21.85 30.00
C GLU A 68 -19.74 -20.66 29.48
N GLU A 69 -19.06 -19.94 30.38
CA GLU A 69 -18.19 -18.81 30.03
C GLU A 69 -16.98 -19.24 29.20
N SER A 70 -16.34 -20.36 29.55
CA SER A 70 -15.20 -20.90 28.79
C SER A 70 -15.60 -21.52 27.44
N ARG A 71 -16.85 -21.97 27.29
CA ARG A 71 -17.38 -22.53 26.03
C ARG A 71 -17.81 -21.46 25.06
N GLN A 72 -18.27 -20.30 25.55
CA GLN A 72 -18.80 -19.21 24.73
C GLN A 72 -17.84 -18.85 23.58
N LEU A 73 -16.58 -18.55 23.89
CA LEU A 73 -15.55 -18.24 22.86
C LEU A 73 -15.36 -19.35 21.82
N PHE A 74 -15.50 -20.61 22.22
CA PHE A 74 -15.36 -21.75 21.32
C PHE A 74 -16.60 -21.93 20.43
N GLU A 75 -17.79 -21.72 20.99
CA GLU A 75 -19.06 -21.72 20.25
C GLU A 75 -19.10 -20.56 19.23
N ASP A 76 -18.70 -19.36 19.63
CA ASP A 76 -18.63 -18.18 18.75
C ASP A 76 -17.63 -18.38 17.60
N SER A 77 -16.47 -18.98 17.90
CA SER A 77 -15.49 -19.36 16.88
C SER A 77 -16.03 -20.43 15.92
N ILE A 78 -16.82 -21.40 16.42
CA ILE A 78 -17.47 -22.44 15.61
C ILE A 78 -18.48 -21.81 14.67
N ASP A 79 -19.32 -20.91 15.18
CA ASP A 79 -20.33 -20.22 14.39
C ASP A 79 -19.69 -19.35 13.31
N SER A 80 -18.60 -18.63 13.63
CA SER A 80 -17.82 -17.85 12.66
C SER A 80 -17.26 -18.73 11.54
N MET A 81 -16.68 -19.88 11.88
CA MET A 81 -16.16 -20.85 10.91
C MET A 81 -17.28 -21.42 10.02
N TYR A 82 -18.44 -21.74 10.59
CA TYR A 82 -19.58 -22.21 9.81
C TYR A 82 -20.11 -21.13 8.87
N ARG A 83 -20.15 -19.87 9.29
CA ARG A 83 -20.54 -18.75 8.42
C ARG A 83 -19.61 -18.59 7.23
N VAL A 84 -18.29 -18.64 7.46
CA VAL A 84 -17.30 -18.62 6.36
C VAL A 84 -17.51 -19.81 5.41
N PHE A 85 -17.68 -21.01 5.97
CA PHE A 85 -17.92 -22.22 5.19
C PHE A 85 -19.19 -22.15 4.36
N LEU A 86 -20.29 -21.68 4.95
CA LEU A 86 -21.58 -21.56 4.29
C LEU A 86 -21.59 -20.46 3.25
N GLY A 87 -20.87 -19.35 3.49
CA GLY A 87 -20.86 -18.19 2.60
C GLY A 87 -22.28 -17.70 2.34
N GLU A 88 -22.65 -17.63 1.06
CA GLU A 88 -23.99 -17.25 0.59
C GLU A 88 -25.09 -18.26 0.98
N ASP A 89 -24.71 -19.50 1.32
CA ASP A 89 -25.64 -20.56 1.76
C ASP A 89 -25.92 -20.51 3.28
N ALA A 90 -26.17 -19.33 3.83
CA ALA A 90 -26.36 -19.15 5.27
C ALA A 90 -27.48 -20.01 5.88
N ASP A 91 -28.49 -20.40 5.08
CA ASP A 91 -29.58 -21.30 5.49
C ASP A 91 -29.25 -22.80 5.34
N SER A 92 -28.05 -23.13 4.86
CA SER A 92 -27.54 -24.50 4.65
C SER A 92 -28.41 -25.38 3.74
N THR A 93 -29.20 -24.78 2.84
CA THR A 93 -30.07 -25.54 1.93
C THR A 93 -29.32 -26.07 0.71
N GLY A 94 -28.21 -25.44 0.35
CA GLY A 94 -27.47 -25.72 -0.88
C GLY A 94 -28.24 -25.34 -2.15
N ILE A 95 -29.34 -24.60 -2.03
CA ILE A 95 -30.18 -24.16 -3.14
C ILE A 95 -29.81 -22.72 -3.49
N TYR A 96 -29.35 -22.53 -4.72
CA TYR A 96 -29.12 -21.22 -5.31
C TYR A 96 -30.43 -20.44 -5.46
N THR A 97 -30.42 -19.18 -5.04
CA THR A 97 -31.41 -18.16 -5.42
C THR A 97 -30.68 -16.87 -5.80
N ALA A 98 -31.30 -16.05 -6.66
CA ALA A 98 -30.71 -14.76 -7.06
C ALA A 98 -30.59 -13.78 -5.88
N GLU A 99 -31.30 -14.00 -4.78
CA GLU A 99 -31.18 -13.18 -3.56
C GLU A 99 -29.96 -13.58 -2.71
N LYS A 100 -29.47 -14.81 -2.84
CA LYS A 100 -28.27 -15.29 -2.13
C LYS A 100 -26.99 -14.96 -2.87
N ASP A 101 -27.07 -14.79 -4.19
CA ASP A 101 -25.92 -14.51 -5.07
C ASP A 101 -25.54 -13.02 -4.97
N ILE A 102 -24.67 -12.71 -4.02
CA ILE A 102 -24.28 -11.33 -3.69
C ILE A 102 -23.48 -10.72 -4.83
N ASN A 103 -22.62 -11.51 -5.48
CA ASN A 103 -21.74 -11.03 -6.54
C ASN A 103 -22.33 -11.21 -7.96
N GLY A 104 -23.53 -11.79 -8.08
CA GLY A 104 -24.28 -11.94 -9.34
C GLY A 104 -23.65 -12.91 -10.34
N ASN A 105 -22.85 -13.87 -9.88
CA ASN A 105 -22.11 -14.77 -10.77
C ASN A 105 -22.89 -16.03 -11.20
N GLY A 106 -24.11 -16.21 -10.72
CA GLY A 106 -25.01 -17.31 -11.07
C GLY A 106 -24.71 -18.63 -10.35
N LYS A 107 -23.89 -18.62 -9.30
CA LYS A 107 -23.62 -19.79 -8.44
C LYS A 107 -23.66 -19.39 -6.96
N LEU A 108 -23.79 -20.40 -6.10
CA LEU A 108 -23.77 -20.22 -4.65
C LEU A 108 -22.33 -20.36 -4.16
N ASP A 109 -21.76 -19.28 -3.66
CA ASP A 109 -20.38 -19.24 -3.17
C ASP A 109 -20.27 -19.62 -1.69
N ARG A 110 -19.24 -20.42 -1.41
CA ARG A 110 -18.86 -20.92 -0.08
C ARG A 110 -17.43 -20.53 0.19
N PHE A 111 -17.00 -20.56 1.45
CA PHE A 111 -15.65 -20.15 1.86
C PHE A 111 -15.40 -18.65 1.66
N LEU A 112 -16.39 -17.84 2.03
CA LEU A 112 -16.30 -16.38 1.97
C LEU A 112 -15.79 -15.85 3.30
N PHE A 113 -14.85 -14.92 3.24
CA PHE A 113 -14.32 -14.24 4.41
C PHE A 113 -14.79 -12.79 4.40
N PRO A 114 -15.00 -12.19 5.58
CA PRO A 114 -15.21 -10.76 5.64
C PRO A 114 -14.03 -10.04 4.99
N THR A 115 -14.32 -9.00 4.21
CA THR A 115 -13.29 -8.23 3.49
C THR A 115 -13.43 -6.76 3.80
N PRO A 116 -12.32 -6.01 3.84
CA PRO A 116 -12.42 -4.56 3.93
C PRO A 116 -13.19 -4.01 2.72
N PRO A 117 -13.73 -2.78 2.83
CA PRO A 117 -14.40 -2.11 1.73
C PRO A 117 -13.46 -1.98 0.52
N ASP A 118 -14.01 -1.80 -0.67
CA ASP A 118 -13.21 -1.62 -1.88
C ASP A 118 -12.18 -0.50 -1.74
N ALA A 119 -10.97 -0.72 -2.26
CA ALA A 119 -9.92 0.29 -2.25
C ALA A 119 -10.33 1.47 -3.14
N PRO A 120 -10.28 2.71 -2.65
CA PRO A 120 -10.68 3.86 -3.43
C PRO A 120 -9.70 4.08 -4.59
N LYS A 121 -10.19 4.64 -5.70
CA LYS A 121 -9.31 5.09 -6.77
C LYS A 121 -8.62 6.38 -6.34
N LEU A 122 -7.30 6.34 -6.26
CA LEU A 122 -6.47 7.49 -5.90
C LEU A 122 -5.88 8.16 -7.15
N ARG A 123 -6.00 9.48 -7.20
CA ARG A 123 -5.23 10.35 -8.07
C ARG A 123 -4.40 11.32 -7.24
N VAL A 124 -3.18 11.59 -7.69
CA VAL A 124 -2.31 12.61 -7.09
C VAL A 124 -1.96 13.64 -8.16
N GLU A 125 -2.04 14.92 -7.80
CA GLU A 125 -1.55 16.04 -8.62
C GLU A 125 -0.39 16.70 -7.89
N LEU A 126 0.67 17.03 -8.63
CA LEU A 126 1.82 17.75 -8.09
C LEU A 126 1.79 19.23 -8.48
N SER A 127 2.11 20.07 -7.51
CA SER A 127 2.55 21.44 -7.72
C SER A 127 3.83 21.70 -6.92
N ALA A 128 4.47 22.85 -7.11
CA ALA A 128 5.76 23.13 -6.48
C ALA A 128 5.67 23.04 -4.95
N GLY A 129 6.23 21.97 -4.38
CA GLY A 129 6.26 21.72 -2.93
C GLY A 129 4.98 21.12 -2.33
N THR A 130 3.97 20.82 -3.14
CA THR A 130 2.65 20.38 -2.66
C THR A 130 2.10 19.23 -3.50
N ALA A 131 1.59 18.19 -2.83
CA ALA A 131 0.80 17.14 -3.45
C ALA A 131 -0.67 17.30 -3.07
N THR A 132 -1.56 17.25 -4.06
CA THR A 132 -3.01 17.19 -3.83
C THR A 132 -3.50 15.79 -4.18
N LEU A 133 -4.06 15.10 -3.20
CA LEU A 133 -4.67 13.79 -3.33
C LEU A 133 -6.16 13.98 -3.62
N TYR A 134 -6.66 13.21 -4.58
CA TYR A 134 -8.07 13.10 -4.92
C TYR A 134 -8.46 11.63 -4.88
N TRP A 135 -9.59 11.28 -4.26
CA TRP A 135 -10.09 9.91 -4.33
C TRP A 135 -11.60 9.84 -4.51
N ASP A 136 -12.03 8.72 -5.09
CA ASP A 136 -13.46 8.43 -5.30
C ASP A 136 -14.12 7.91 -4.00
N ARG A 137 -15.42 7.70 -4.09
CA ARG A 137 -16.26 7.18 -2.99
C ARG A 137 -16.70 5.73 -3.19
N LEU A 138 -15.97 4.96 -4.01
CA LEU A 138 -16.35 3.58 -4.34
C LEU A 138 -16.53 2.73 -3.08
N ALA A 139 -15.62 2.89 -2.12
CA ALA A 139 -15.61 2.18 -0.85
C ALA A 139 -16.94 2.28 -0.07
N GLU A 140 -17.63 3.43 -0.15
CA GLU A 140 -18.87 3.67 0.62
C GLU A 140 -20.05 2.80 0.18
N ALA A 141 -20.01 2.30 -1.06
CA ALA A 141 -21.03 1.42 -1.62
C ALA A 141 -20.60 -0.06 -1.63
N SER A 142 -19.41 -0.36 -1.12
CA SER A 142 -18.88 -1.71 -1.05
C SER A 142 -19.73 -2.57 -0.11
N GLN A 143 -19.94 -3.82 -0.48
CA GLN A 143 -20.73 -4.78 0.29
C GLN A 143 -19.84 -5.93 0.73
N ASP A 144 -19.85 -6.23 2.03
CA ASP A 144 -19.09 -7.35 2.56
C ASP A 144 -19.65 -8.69 2.00
N PRO A 145 -18.80 -9.57 1.44
CA PRO A 145 -19.23 -10.80 0.78
C PRO A 145 -19.94 -11.80 1.69
N VAL A 146 -19.85 -11.67 3.01
CA VAL A 146 -20.42 -12.64 3.95
C VAL A 146 -21.66 -12.11 4.63
N THR A 147 -21.64 -10.84 5.05
CA THR A 147 -22.75 -10.20 5.75
C THR A 147 -23.74 -9.53 4.80
N ASN A 148 -23.31 -9.20 3.57
CA ASN A 148 -24.06 -8.39 2.62
C ASN A 148 -24.38 -6.97 3.16
N GLU A 149 -23.60 -6.49 4.14
CA GLU A 149 -23.73 -5.16 4.71
C GLU A 149 -22.81 -4.17 4.01
N GLN A 150 -23.23 -2.90 3.94
CA GLN A 150 -22.36 -1.78 3.57
C GLN A 150 -21.73 -1.24 4.84
N ASP A 151 -20.57 -1.79 5.19
CA ASP A 151 -19.92 -1.61 6.49
C ASP A 151 -18.78 -0.60 6.48
N PHE A 152 -18.66 0.20 5.42
CA PHE A 152 -17.68 1.29 5.32
C PHE A 152 -17.72 2.22 6.53
N GLU A 153 -16.54 2.49 7.08
CA GLU A 153 -16.35 3.36 8.23
C GLU A 153 -15.56 4.62 7.90
N GLY A 154 -14.46 4.50 7.13
CA GLY A 154 -13.58 5.64 6.92
C GLY A 154 -12.44 5.44 5.93
N TYR A 155 -11.64 6.49 5.80
CA TYR A 155 -10.43 6.55 4.98
C TYR A 155 -9.19 6.86 5.81
N LYS A 156 -8.06 6.30 5.40
CA LYS A 156 -6.73 6.66 5.93
C LYS A 156 -5.80 7.05 4.80
N VAL A 157 -5.07 8.14 4.98
CA VAL A 157 -4.01 8.57 4.06
C VAL A 157 -2.67 8.18 4.64
N TYR A 158 -1.87 7.52 3.81
CA TYR A 158 -0.49 7.15 4.12
C TYR A 158 0.49 7.92 3.25
N ARG A 159 1.65 8.21 3.84
CA ARG A 159 2.80 8.78 3.14
C ARG A 159 4.10 8.20 3.68
N THR A 160 5.09 7.99 2.83
CA THR A 160 6.47 7.74 3.28
C THR A 160 7.09 8.97 3.92
N ASP A 161 8.13 8.77 4.74
CA ASP A 161 8.92 9.88 5.27
C ASP A 161 10.09 10.23 4.35
N LEU A 162 10.63 11.42 4.58
CA LEU A 162 11.87 11.86 3.95
C LEU A 162 12.99 10.87 4.27
N GLY A 163 13.68 10.35 3.24
CA GLY A 163 14.74 9.34 3.42
C GLY A 163 14.32 7.90 3.15
N ASP A 164 13.01 7.64 2.99
CA ASP A 164 12.50 6.30 2.63
C ASP A 164 12.61 6.01 1.11
N ASP A 165 13.33 6.83 0.35
CA ASP A 165 13.42 6.77 -1.12
C ASP A 165 13.83 5.39 -1.65
N LEU A 166 14.79 4.74 -0.97
CA LEU A 166 15.32 3.44 -1.37
C LEU A 166 14.43 2.28 -0.97
N ASN A 167 13.68 2.42 0.12
CA ASN A 167 12.78 1.41 0.65
C ASN A 167 11.54 2.07 1.26
N PRO A 168 10.54 2.42 0.43
CA PRO A 168 9.34 3.11 0.85
C PRO A 168 8.61 2.41 2.00
N THR A 169 8.55 3.05 3.17
CA THR A 169 7.72 2.60 4.30
C THR A 169 6.60 3.60 4.60
N PRO A 170 5.41 3.44 4.00
CA PRO A 170 4.31 4.38 4.19
C PRO A 170 3.83 4.38 5.65
N ARG A 171 3.55 5.57 6.19
CA ARG A 171 3.03 5.79 7.54
C ARG A 171 1.73 6.56 7.48
N LEU A 172 0.83 6.27 8.42
CA LEU A 172 -0.43 6.98 8.58
C LEU A 172 -0.15 8.46 8.86
N ILE A 173 -0.72 9.35 8.07
CA ILE A 173 -0.63 10.80 8.31
C ILE A 173 -1.98 11.41 8.69
N ARG A 174 -3.08 10.85 8.20
CA ARG A 174 -4.45 11.30 8.51
C ARG A 174 -5.44 10.15 8.40
N GLU A 175 -6.50 10.25 9.19
CA GLU A 175 -7.62 9.33 9.23
C GLU A 175 -8.89 10.15 9.30
N TRP A 176 -9.91 9.73 8.55
CA TRP A 176 -11.26 10.24 8.62
C TRP A 176 -12.25 9.09 8.72
N ASP A 177 -13.25 9.24 9.58
CA ASP A 177 -14.21 8.18 9.91
C ASP A 177 -15.59 8.75 10.24
N ARG A 178 -16.61 7.89 10.17
CA ARG A 178 -17.99 8.29 10.44
C ARG A 178 -18.16 8.77 11.88
N ARG A 179 -19.13 9.66 12.08
CA ARG A 179 -19.45 10.22 13.40
C ARG A 179 -20.62 9.47 14.03
N GLY A 180 -20.59 9.36 15.36
CA GLY A 180 -21.69 8.89 16.17
C GLY A 180 -21.68 7.38 16.46
N ASN A 181 -20.51 6.73 16.37
CA ASN A 181 -20.34 5.32 16.74
C ASN A 181 -19.14 5.13 17.69
N GLU A 182 -18.85 3.88 18.06
CA GLU A 182 -17.74 3.53 18.97
C GLU A 182 -16.44 3.20 18.21
N VAL A 183 -16.41 3.38 16.89
CA VAL A 183 -15.26 3.05 16.04
C VAL A 183 -14.45 4.30 15.75
N GLY A 184 -13.12 4.15 15.68
CA GLY A 184 -12.20 5.22 15.32
C GLY A 184 -12.24 6.45 16.24
N PHE A 185 -12.00 7.62 15.65
CA PHE A 185 -11.91 8.91 16.33
C PHE A 185 -13.11 9.83 16.07
N ASN A 186 -14.07 9.41 15.25
CA ASN A 186 -15.29 10.15 14.88
C ASN A 186 -15.00 11.55 14.34
N THR A 187 -14.04 11.65 13.42
CA THR A 187 -13.53 12.91 12.86
C THR A 187 -14.44 13.50 11.78
N GLY A 188 -15.24 12.68 11.10
CA GLY A 188 -16.13 13.08 10.01
C GLY A 188 -15.40 13.27 8.67
N LEU A 189 -16.15 13.18 7.58
CA LEU A 189 -15.64 13.27 6.20
C LEU A 189 -15.81 14.68 5.60
N GLU A 190 -16.45 15.60 6.30
CA GLU A 190 -16.88 16.88 5.73
C GLU A 190 -15.70 17.78 5.34
N ASP A 191 -14.57 17.66 6.03
CA ASP A 191 -13.37 18.49 5.79
C ASP A 191 -12.64 18.15 4.48
N ILE A 192 -12.85 16.94 3.97
CA ILE A 192 -12.24 16.43 2.74
C ILE A 192 -13.22 16.32 1.58
N LEU A 193 -14.52 16.48 1.83
CA LEU A 193 -15.57 16.38 0.81
C LEU A 193 -15.61 17.62 -0.08
N LEU A 194 -15.64 17.39 -1.39
CA LEU A 194 -15.85 18.45 -2.39
C LEU A 194 -17.35 18.74 -2.58
N GLU A 195 -17.69 20.01 -2.82
CA GLU A 195 -19.07 20.40 -3.17
C GLU A 195 -19.53 19.77 -4.49
N GLU A 196 -18.61 19.64 -5.45
CA GLU A 196 -18.80 19.00 -6.76
C GLU A 196 -17.59 18.10 -7.04
N PRO A 197 -17.77 16.95 -7.71
CA PRO A 197 -16.67 16.02 -7.94
C PRO A 197 -15.62 16.63 -8.87
N ALA A 198 -14.35 16.40 -8.55
CA ALA A 198 -13.26 16.68 -9.48
C ALA A 198 -13.22 15.60 -10.58
N THR A 199 -12.97 16.03 -11.81
CA THR A 199 -12.86 15.15 -12.98
C THR A 199 -11.60 15.50 -13.77
N PHE A 200 -10.95 14.50 -14.38
CA PHE A 200 -9.68 14.70 -15.06
C PHE A 200 -9.74 14.20 -16.51
N PRO A 201 -9.12 14.90 -17.48
CA PRO A 201 -9.14 14.48 -18.87
C PRO A 201 -8.60 13.05 -19.06
N GLY A 202 -9.38 12.20 -19.74
CA GLY A 202 -9.01 10.81 -19.99
C GLY A 202 -9.30 9.85 -18.83
N ASP A 203 -9.95 10.31 -17.77
CA ASP A 203 -10.41 9.52 -16.64
C ASP A 203 -11.92 9.77 -16.42
N GLU A 204 -12.70 8.68 -16.43
CA GLU A 204 -14.15 8.74 -16.22
C GLU A 204 -14.54 8.75 -14.73
N THR A 205 -13.56 8.63 -13.84
CA THR A 205 -13.76 8.59 -12.39
C THR A 205 -14.12 9.97 -11.85
N GLU A 206 -15.20 10.03 -11.05
CA GLU A 206 -15.55 11.20 -10.25
C GLU A 206 -14.86 11.13 -8.88
N TYR A 207 -14.04 12.13 -8.58
CA TYR A 207 -13.30 12.23 -7.33
C TYR A 207 -14.05 13.17 -6.37
N TRP A 208 -14.56 12.62 -5.27
CA TRP A 208 -15.39 13.35 -4.32
C TRP A 208 -14.61 13.89 -3.13
N TYR A 209 -13.41 13.35 -2.88
CA TYR A 209 -12.57 13.74 -1.76
C TYR A 209 -11.28 14.40 -2.21
N ARG A 210 -10.79 15.37 -1.42
CA ARG A 210 -9.56 16.11 -1.67
C ARG A 210 -8.76 16.32 -0.38
N PHE A 211 -7.45 16.07 -0.44
CA PHE A 211 -6.53 16.39 0.66
C PHE A 211 -5.21 16.95 0.14
N GLU A 212 -4.76 18.06 0.71
CA GLU A 212 -3.55 18.77 0.29
C GLU A 212 -2.42 18.59 1.31
N ILE A 213 -1.23 18.34 0.81
CA ILE A 213 -0.04 18.04 1.60
C ILE A 213 1.10 18.93 1.12
N ASP A 214 1.43 19.92 1.95
CA ASP A 214 2.48 20.88 1.69
C ASP A 214 3.84 20.46 2.26
N GLY A 215 4.88 21.24 1.91
CA GLY A 215 6.21 21.12 2.49
C GLY A 215 7.02 19.95 1.94
N LEU A 216 6.65 19.45 0.75
CA LEU A 216 7.37 18.39 0.08
C LEU A 216 8.67 18.94 -0.53
N LEU A 217 9.79 18.31 -0.21
CA LEU A 217 11.11 18.73 -0.68
C LEU A 217 11.40 18.21 -2.09
N SER A 218 11.96 19.06 -2.94
CA SER A 218 12.30 18.71 -4.33
C SER A 218 13.33 17.58 -4.42
N GLY A 219 13.15 16.72 -5.42
CA GLY A 219 14.09 15.65 -5.80
C GLY A 219 14.07 14.40 -4.91
N TRP A 220 13.28 14.44 -3.84
CA TRP A 220 12.95 13.30 -2.98
C TRP A 220 11.78 12.50 -3.57
N GLN A 221 11.76 11.20 -3.31
CA GLN A 221 10.64 10.33 -3.63
C GLN A 221 9.66 10.26 -2.45
N TYR A 222 8.39 10.50 -2.72
CA TYR A 222 7.31 10.22 -1.76
C TYR A 222 6.38 9.16 -2.36
N GLN A 223 5.86 8.27 -1.52
CA GLN A 223 4.78 7.37 -1.88
C GLN A 223 3.53 7.75 -1.08
N PHE A 224 2.41 7.90 -1.77
CA PHE A 224 1.09 8.19 -1.20
C PHE A 224 0.13 7.04 -1.46
N SER A 225 -0.75 6.77 -0.52
CA SER A 225 -1.90 5.87 -0.71
C SER A 225 -3.08 6.29 0.16
N VAL A 226 -4.26 5.86 -0.25
CA VAL A 226 -5.51 6.06 0.49
C VAL A 226 -6.16 4.69 0.67
N THR A 227 -6.37 4.29 1.92
CA THR A 227 -7.07 3.05 2.24
C THR A 227 -8.47 3.38 2.73
N SER A 228 -9.38 2.43 2.55
CA SER A 228 -10.69 2.35 3.17
C SER A 228 -10.69 1.27 4.25
N PHE A 229 -11.51 1.46 5.28
CA PHE A 229 -11.73 0.47 6.34
C PHE A 229 -13.20 0.41 6.76
N ASP A 230 -13.61 -0.74 7.29
CA ASP A 230 -14.95 -1.01 7.82
C ASP A 230 -15.03 -0.81 9.35
N PHE A 231 -16.22 -0.96 9.94
CA PHE A 231 -16.41 -0.89 11.40
C PHE A 231 -16.19 -2.24 12.12
N GLY A 232 -15.70 -3.25 11.42
CA GLY A 232 -15.55 -4.63 11.91
C GLY A 232 -16.87 -5.39 11.96
N SER A 233 -16.83 -6.58 12.55
CA SER A 233 -18.02 -7.43 12.68
C SER A 233 -18.09 -8.11 14.04
N GLN A 234 -19.15 -7.80 14.80
CA GLN A 234 -19.44 -8.51 16.05
C GLN A 234 -19.77 -9.99 15.81
N ILE A 235 -20.37 -10.31 14.65
CA ILE A 235 -20.74 -11.68 14.28
C ILE A 235 -19.50 -12.56 14.08
N PHE A 236 -18.42 -11.98 13.57
CA PHE A 236 -17.15 -12.69 13.33
C PHE A 236 -16.10 -12.40 14.40
N GLU A 237 -16.44 -11.63 15.44
CA GLU A 237 -15.50 -11.11 16.45
C GLU A 237 -14.27 -10.43 15.84
N LEU A 238 -14.46 -9.76 14.70
CA LEU A 238 -13.41 -9.06 13.99
C LEU A 238 -13.48 -7.57 14.31
N GLY A 239 -12.30 -7.01 14.62
CA GLY A 239 -12.13 -5.57 14.54
C GLY A 239 -12.16 -5.06 13.10
N PRO A 240 -12.07 -3.74 12.91
CA PRO A 240 -11.99 -3.10 11.59
C PRO A 240 -10.97 -3.76 10.66
N LEU A 241 -11.39 -4.10 9.44
CA LEU A 241 -10.49 -4.49 8.37
C LEU A 241 -10.19 -3.28 7.48
N GLU A 242 -8.97 -3.22 6.97
CA GLU A 242 -8.47 -2.12 6.14
C GLU A 242 -7.85 -2.66 4.86
N THR A 243 -8.08 -1.96 3.74
CA THR A 243 -7.40 -2.25 2.49
C THR A 243 -5.90 -2.02 2.59
N SER A 244 -5.11 -2.78 1.83
CA SER A 244 -3.66 -2.63 1.87
C SER A 244 -3.22 -1.27 1.29
N PRO A 245 -2.34 -0.51 1.98
CA PRO A 245 -1.83 0.77 1.50
C PRO A 245 -0.92 0.63 0.26
N ASN A 246 -0.65 -0.59 -0.20
CA ASN A 246 0.11 -0.85 -1.43
C ASN A 246 -0.79 -0.98 -2.68
N VAL A 247 -2.12 -1.13 -2.53
CA VAL A 247 -3.04 -1.40 -3.65
C VAL A 247 -3.09 -0.24 -4.63
N ASN A 248 -3.21 0.99 -4.11
CA ASN A 248 -3.29 2.22 -4.91
C ASN A 248 -2.10 3.15 -4.64
N ALA A 249 -0.94 2.60 -4.26
CA ALA A 249 0.24 3.39 -3.96
C ALA A 249 0.78 4.12 -5.19
N VAL A 250 0.91 5.45 -5.08
CA VAL A 250 1.42 6.33 -6.13
C VAL A 250 2.73 6.96 -5.67
N ARG A 251 3.79 6.81 -6.47
CA ARG A 251 5.07 7.46 -6.23
C ARG A 251 5.14 8.81 -6.93
N VAL A 252 5.64 9.81 -6.23
CA VAL A 252 5.73 11.17 -6.74
C VAL A 252 7.10 11.78 -6.44
N PHE A 253 7.55 12.63 -7.34
CA PHE A 253 8.78 13.40 -7.20
C PHE A 253 8.46 14.89 -7.23
N PRO A 254 8.37 15.56 -6.08
CA PRO A 254 8.20 17.01 -6.02
C PRO A 254 9.38 17.71 -6.68
N GLY A 255 9.12 18.89 -7.23
CA GLY A 255 10.14 19.70 -7.86
C GLY A 255 9.53 20.87 -8.62
N THR A 256 10.35 21.54 -9.41
CA THR A 256 9.90 22.69 -10.20
C THR A 256 9.11 22.22 -11.42
N PRO A 257 7.99 22.88 -11.75
CA PRO A 257 7.30 22.60 -13.00
C PRO A 257 8.16 22.96 -14.21
N ALA A 258 7.77 22.49 -15.40
CA ALA A 258 8.42 22.91 -16.63
C ALA A 258 8.46 24.45 -16.74
N ASN A 259 9.65 25.01 -16.87
CA ASN A 259 9.88 26.44 -16.88
C ASN A 259 9.44 27.06 -18.21
N LEU A 260 8.27 27.72 -18.20
CA LEU A 260 7.71 28.39 -19.37
C LEU A 260 8.37 29.74 -19.70
N ASN A 261 9.16 30.29 -18.78
CA ASN A 261 9.82 31.60 -18.91
C ASN A 261 11.34 31.46 -18.89
N PHE A 262 11.88 30.42 -19.52
CA PHE A 262 13.30 30.07 -19.46
C PHE A 262 14.28 31.16 -19.96
N SER A 263 13.80 32.11 -20.78
CA SER A 263 14.61 33.24 -21.27
C SER A 263 14.64 34.45 -20.32
N ASP A 264 13.88 34.42 -19.23
CA ASP A 264 13.86 35.46 -18.21
C ASP A 264 15.07 35.30 -17.27
N SER A 265 15.65 36.44 -16.85
CA SER A 265 16.81 36.50 -15.95
C SER A 265 16.44 36.55 -14.47
N GLY A 266 15.16 36.38 -14.11
CA GLY A 266 14.73 36.28 -12.73
C GLY A 266 15.28 35.02 -12.05
N GLU A 267 15.74 35.13 -10.81
CA GLU A 267 16.35 34.03 -10.04
C GLU A 267 15.47 32.77 -9.99
N GLN A 268 14.14 32.93 -9.95
CA GLN A 268 13.19 31.81 -9.94
C GLN A 268 13.15 31.00 -11.25
N PHE A 269 13.70 31.54 -12.35
CA PHE A 269 13.77 30.88 -13.65
C PHE A 269 15.18 30.39 -13.98
N GLU A 270 16.15 30.61 -13.09
CA GLU A 270 17.52 30.14 -13.28
C GLU A 270 17.63 28.64 -13.01
N VAL A 271 18.40 27.95 -13.86
CA VAL A 271 18.71 26.53 -13.66
C VAL A 271 19.56 26.35 -12.41
N GLY A 272 19.03 25.57 -11.47
CA GLY A 272 19.75 25.13 -10.28
C GLY A 272 20.29 23.71 -10.41
N VAL A 273 21.21 23.37 -9.51
CA VAL A 273 21.69 21.99 -9.30
C VAL A 273 21.71 21.69 -7.81
N TYR A 274 21.18 20.54 -7.39
CA TYR A 274 21.22 20.10 -6.00
C TYR A 274 21.45 18.58 -5.84
N PRO A 275 22.16 18.12 -4.78
CA PRO A 275 22.90 18.95 -3.84
C PRO A 275 24.11 19.59 -4.53
N ASN A 276 24.42 20.83 -4.16
CA ASN A 276 25.57 21.56 -4.69
C ASN A 276 26.26 22.33 -3.54
N PRO A 277 27.47 21.92 -3.09
CA PRO A 277 28.27 20.83 -3.64
C PRO A 277 27.65 19.44 -3.35
N TYR A 278 27.85 18.50 -4.26
CA TYR A 278 27.61 17.08 -4.02
C TYR A 278 28.78 16.53 -3.18
N ARG A 279 28.52 16.09 -1.95
CA ARG A 279 29.54 15.71 -0.96
C ARG A 279 29.42 14.24 -0.60
N LEU A 280 30.38 13.40 -1.02
CA LEU A 280 30.48 11.96 -0.76
C LEU A 280 29.27 11.15 -1.26
N ASN A 281 28.11 11.39 -0.68
CA ASN A 281 26.81 10.81 -0.96
C ASN A 281 25.69 11.81 -0.59
N ALA A 282 24.61 11.80 -1.35
CA ALA A 282 23.33 12.38 -0.96
C ALA A 282 22.53 11.36 -0.13
N ALA A 283 21.56 11.85 0.64
CA ALA A 283 20.74 10.99 1.50
C ALA A 283 19.85 10.02 0.71
N TRP A 284 19.52 10.34 -0.54
CA TRP A 284 18.80 9.46 -1.45
C TRP A 284 19.70 8.49 -2.22
N ASP A 285 21.04 8.56 -2.13
CA ASP A 285 21.89 7.70 -2.95
C ASP A 285 21.83 6.23 -2.53
N GLY A 286 21.88 5.34 -3.52
CA GLY A 286 22.07 3.91 -3.30
C GLY A 286 23.51 3.55 -2.92
N THR A 287 23.78 2.26 -2.85
CA THR A 287 25.07 1.73 -2.36
C THR A 287 26.15 1.64 -3.43
N THR A 288 25.83 1.90 -4.70
CA THR A 288 26.75 1.78 -5.83
C THR A 288 27.00 3.13 -6.49
N ASP A 289 28.09 3.27 -7.24
CA ASP A 289 28.37 4.52 -7.94
C ASP A 289 27.35 4.85 -9.03
N GLN A 290 26.68 3.84 -9.61
CA GLN A 290 25.64 4.00 -10.62
C GLN A 290 24.28 4.39 -10.02
N THR A 291 24.13 4.30 -8.70
CA THR A 291 22.92 4.66 -7.97
C THR A 291 23.11 5.96 -7.18
N ARG A 292 23.92 6.86 -7.72
CA ARG A 292 24.06 8.22 -7.20
C ARG A 292 23.33 9.18 -8.11
N LYS A 293 22.81 10.28 -7.58
CA LYS A 293 22.24 11.33 -8.41
C LYS A 293 22.38 12.72 -7.82
N LEU A 294 22.59 13.70 -8.70
CA LEU A 294 22.21 15.09 -8.47
C LEU A 294 21.03 15.45 -9.36
N MET A 295 20.35 16.55 -9.04
CA MET A 295 19.17 17.02 -9.77
C MET A 295 19.48 18.39 -10.39
N PHE A 296 19.14 18.54 -11.66
CA PHE A 296 18.94 19.84 -12.31
C PHE A 296 17.48 20.26 -12.13
N THR A 297 17.25 21.55 -11.90
CA THR A 297 15.92 22.13 -11.63
C THR A 297 15.66 23.36 -12.48
N ASN A 298 14.41 23.83 -12.52
CA ASN A 298 13.92 24.93 -13.36
C ASN A 298 14.15 24.72 -14.86
N LEU A 299 14.11 23.47 -15.32
CA LEU A 299 14.30 23.13 -16.73
C LEU A 299 13.04 23.46 -17.55
N PRO A 300 13.20 23.87 -18.83
CA PRO A 300 12.07 24.01 -19.75
C PRO A 300 11.52 22.62 -20.10
N ALA A 301 10.36 22.58 -20.77
CA ALA A 301 9.70 21.30 -21.11
C ALA A 301 10.58 20.36 -21.97
N ARG A 302 11.51 20.91 -22.77
CA ARG A 302 12.50 20.14 -23.53
C ARG A 302 13.84 20.86 -23.53
N ALA A 303 14.90 20.18 -23.10
CA ALA A 303 16.23 20.80 -23.00
C ALA A 303 17.36 19.87 -23.44
N GLU A 304 18.45 20.46 -23.90
CA GLU A 304 19.76 19.80 -24.02
C GLU A 304 20.63 20.25 -22.84
N ILE A 305 21.12 19.30 -22.05
CA ILE A 305 22.01 19.53 -20.90
C ILE A 305 23.41 19.06 -21.28
N ARG A 306 24.41 19.92 -21.08
CA ARG A 306 25.83 19.56 -21.23
C ARG A 306 26.60 19.87 -19.96
N VAL A 307 27.50 18.98 -19.59
CA VAL A 307 28.42 19.12 -18.45
C VAL A 307 29.86 19.17 -18.96
N TYR A 308 30.64 20.11 -18.42
CA TYR A 308 32.00 20.40 -18.84
C TYR A 308 32.98 20.38 -17.68
N THR A 309 34.23 20.03 -17.97
CA THR A 309 35.36 20.34 -17.09
C THR A 309 35.63 21.85 -17.07
N LEU A 310 36.44 22.34 -16.12
CA LEU A 310 36.91 23.74 -16.14
C LEU A 310 37.72 24.11 -17.39
N SER A 311 38.33 23.12 -18.05
CA SER A 311 39.05 23.31 -19.31
C SER A 311 38.12 23.46 -20.52
N GLY A 312 36.82 23.22 -20.35
CA GLY A 312 35.80 23.29 -21.41
C GLY A 312 35.57 21.96 -22.14
N ASP A 313 36.13 20.85 -21.68
CA ASP A 313 35.89 19.53 -22.26
C ASP A 313 34.50 19.01 -21.84
N ILE A 314 33.69 18.57 -22.81
CA ILE A 314 32.39 17.93 -22.53
C ILE A 314 32.65 16.56 -21.91
N VAL A 315 32.05 16.32 -20.75
CA VAL A 315 32.11 15.03 -20.06
C VAL A 315 30.79 14.28 -20.08
N ALA A 316 29.66 14.99 -20.13
CA ALA A 316 28.34 14.38 -20.20
C ALA A 316 27.38 15.23 -21.03
N GLU A 317 26.47 14.57 -21.74
CA GLU A 317 25.37 15.18 -22.48
C GLU A 317 24.08 14.42 -22.19
N ALA A 318 22.98 15.14 -22.06
CA ALA A 318 21.67 14.57 -21.80
C ALA A 318 20.56 15.37 -22.50
N GLU A 319 19.50 14.67 -22.89
CA GLU A 319 18.24 15.28 -23.31
C GLU A 319 17.21 15.19 -22.19
N HIS A 320 16.53 16.30 -21.93
CA HIS A 320 15.45 16.42 -20.96
C HIS A 320 14.10 16.59 -21.67
N THR A 321 13.09 15.92 -21.13
CA THR A 321 11.68 16.10 -21.48
C THR A 321 10.84 16.09 -20.20
N SER A 322 9.76 16.87 -20.16
CA SER A 322 8.95 17.05 -18.94
C SER A 322 8.24 15.80 -18.43
N ASP A 323 8.23 14.72 -19.20
CA ASP A 323 7.68 13.40 -18.85
C ASP A 323 8.74 12.43 -18.30
N SER A 324 9.99 12.87 -18.11
CA SER A 324 11.09 12.06 -17.62
C SER A 324 11.92 12.78 -16.57
N LEU A 325 12.55 12.02 -15.67
CA LEU A 325 13.60 12.50 -14.75
C LEU A 325 15.00 12.03 -15.18
N GLY A 326 15.14 11.51 -16.39
CA GLY A 326 16.33 10.79 -16.85
C GLY A 326 16.23 9.28 -16.66
N ASP A 327 16.93 8.55 -17.53
CA ASP A 327 17.05 7.08 -17.48
C ASP A 327 18.36 6.72 -16.78
N ILE A 328 18.31 6.64 -15.45
CA ILE A 328 19.45 6.32 -14.60
C ILE A 328 19.15 5.11 -13.74
N GLN A 329 20.18 4.34 -13.37
CA GLN A 329 19.98 3.11 -12.58
C GLN A 329 19.28 3.36 -11.23
N TRP A 330 19.42 4.55 -10.66
CA TRP A 330 18.71 4.93 -9.44
C TRP A 330 17.19 4.69 -9.57
N TYR A 331 16.55 5.21 -10.63
CA TYR A 331 15.10 5.04 -10.81
C TYR A 331 14.73 3.61 -11.16
N ASN A 332 15.57 2.93 -11.93
CA ASN A 332 15.34 1.53 -12.31
C ASN A 332 15.37 0.58 -11.12
N GLN A 333 16.11 0.94 -10.05
CA GLN A 333 16.22 0.12 -8.84
C GLN A 333 15.27 0.55 -7.71
N PHE A 334 15.03 1.85 -7.54
CA PHE A 334 14.35 2.39 -6.35
C PHE A 334 13.02 3.09 -6.64
N SER A 335 12.59 3.16 -7.91
CA SER A 335 11.34 3.80 -8.33
C SER A 335 10.45 2.84 -9.15
N THR A 336 9.27 3.32 -9.54
CA THR A 336 8.38 2.68 -10.52
C THR A 336 8.25 3.53 -11.78
N GLU A 337 7.77 2.92 -12.87
CA GLU A 337 7.52 3.59 -14.15
C GLU A 337 6.33 4.58 -14.07
N ASN A 338 5.28 4.24 -13.33
CA ASN A 338 4.05 5.04 -13.17
C ASN A 338 4.17 6.20 -12.16
N ARG A 339 5.37 6.74 -11.98
CA ARG A 339 5.65 7.86 -11.06
C ARG A 339 5.14 9.18 -11.61
N ILE A 340 4.72 10.08 -10.71
CA ILE A 340 4.31 11.45 -11.08
C ILE A 340 5.49 12.39 -10.91
N LEU A 341 5.69 13.23 -11.92
CA LEU A 341 6.86 14.07 -12.08
C LEU A 341 6.46 15.54 -12.16
N PRO A 342 7.35 16.49 -11.79
CA PRO A 342 7.04 17.91 -11.83
C PRO A 342 7.30 18.50 -13.24
N GLY A 343 8.20 17.89 -14.01
CA GLY A 343 8.48 18.20 -15.41
C GLY A 343 9.58 19.24 -15.68
N GLY A 344 10.04 19.96 -14.66
CA GLY A 344 11.19 20.86 -14.73
C GLY A 344 12.44 20.32 -14.03
N GLU A 345 12.51 19.02 -13.75
CA GLU A 345 13.60 18.38 -13.02
C GLU A 345 14.26 17.28 -13.87
N TYR A 346 15.58 17.10 -13.72
CA TYR A 346 16.33 16.02 -14.37
C TYR A 346 17.41 15.47 -13.45
N ALA A 347 17.50 14.15 -13.30
CA ALA A 347 18.54 13.50 -12.51
C ALA A 347 19.75 13.14 -13.36
N PHE A 348 20.92 13.55 -12.89
CA PHE A 348 22.21 13.20 -13.49
C PHE A 348 22.98 12.26 -12.56
N ASP A 349 23.43 11.14 -13.09
CA ASP A 349 24.03 10.02 -12.36
C ASP A 349 25.52 10.19 -12.00
N LEU A 350 26.09 11.36 -12.30
CA LEU A 350 27.51 11.68 -12.07
C LEU A 350 28.47 10.80 -12.90
N LEU A 351 27.99 10.23 -14.00
CA LEU A 351 28.81 9.50 -14.96
C LEU A 351 29.10 10.36 -16.19
N SER A 352 30.27 10.17 -16.77
CA SER A 352 30.57 10.68 -18.11
C SER A 352 29.83 9.88 -19.17
N ASN A 353 29.77 10.40 -20.41
CA ASN A 353 29.25 9.66 -21.58
C ASN A 353 29.96 8.31 -21.82
N ALA A 354 31.15 8.10 -21.25
CA ALA A 354 31.89 6.84 -21.28
C ALA A 354 31.58 5.92 -20.09
N ASN A 355 30.52 6.21 -19.31
CA ASN A 355 30.15 5.51 -18.08
C ASN A 355 31.26 5.47 -17.02
N GLN A 356 32.05 6.54 -16.94
CA GLN A 356 33.08 6.69 -15.90
C GLN A 356 32.64 7.69 -14.86
N ASN A 357 32.88 7.36 -13.60
CA ASN A 357 32.64 8.26 -12.47
C ASN A 357 33.36 9.60 -12.66
N LEU A 358 32.63 10.70 -12.53
CA LEU A 358 33.24 12.02 -12.38
C LEU A 358 34.06 12.09 -11.07
N THR A 359 35.14 12.87 -11.07
CA THR A 359 36.07 13.00 -9.93
C THR A 359 35.76 14.26 -9.11
N THR A 360 36.43 14.41 -7.96
CA THR A 360 36.36 15.65 -7.19
C THR A 360 36.81 16.84 -8.04
N GLY A 361 35.97 17.86 -8.14
CA GLY A 361 36.24 19.01 -9.01
C GLY A 361 35.06 19.97 -9.13
N LEU A 362 35.33 21.10 -9.78
CA LEU A 362 34.31 22.06 -10.21
C LEU A 362 33.96 21.76 -11.67
N TYR A 363 32.67 21.65 -11.96
CA TYR A 363 32.13 21.41 -13.29
C TYR A 363 31.26 22.60 -13.71
N LEU A 364 31.27 22.89 -15.00
CA LEU A 364 30.36 23.86 -15.61
C LEU A 364 29.23 23.10 -16.30
N PHE A 365 28.07 23.72 -16.45
CA PHE A 365 27.01 23.17 -17.26
C PHE A 365 26.38 24.23 -18.15
N SER A 366 25.77 23.79 -19.25
CA SER A 366 24.84 24.59 -20.05
C SER A 366 23.54 23.83 -20.23
N VAL A 367 22.43 24.54 -20.15
CA VAL A 367 21.09 24.04 -20.48
C VAL A 367 20.55 24.89 -21.60
N LYS A 368 20.24 24.25 -22.73
CA LYS A 368 19.64 24.89 -23.90
C LYS A 368 18.17 24.49 -23.98
N ASP A 369 17.28 25.48 -23.98
CA ASP A 369 15.88 25.26 -24.33
C ASP A 369 15.76 24.92 -25.82
N MET A 370 15.16 23.77 -26.11
CA MET A 370 15.02 23.29 -27.49
C MET A 370 13.94 24.05 -28.27
N ALA A 371 13.04 24.77 -27.59
CA ALA A 371 12.01 25.58 -28.24
C ALA A 371 12.53 26.96 -28.66
N SER A 372 13.13 27.72 -27.73
CA SER A 372 13.65 29.07 -28.00
C SER A 372 15.10 29.12 -28.49
N GLY A 373 15.89 28.09 -28.20
CA GLY A 373 17.34 28.09 -28.40
C GLY A 373 18.11 28.89 -27.34
N HIS A 374 17.42 29.49 -26.35
CA HIS A 374 18.07 30.20 -25.25
C HIS A 374 18.92 29.25 -24.41
N VAL A 375 20.07 29.74 -23.93
CA VAL A 375 21.03 28.94 -23.16
C VAL A 375 21.27 29.61 -21.82
N GLN A 376 21.03 28.87 -20.75
CA GLN A 376 21.52 29.22 -19.42
C GLN A 376 22.76 28.39 -19.09
N THR A 377 23.62 28.92 -18.22
CA THR A 377 24.84 28.25 -17.78
C THR A 377 25.01 28.37 -16.29
N GLY A 378 25.69 27.40 -15.68
CA GLY A 378 25.98 27.41 -14.26
C GLY A 378 27.13 26.49 -13.91
N LYS A 379 27.26 26.18 -12.62
CA LYS A 379 28.34 25.34 -12.11
C LYS A 379 27.89 24.50 -10.91
N PHE A 380 28.51 23.34 -10.75
CA PHE A 380 28.37 22.53 -9.54
C PHE A 380 29.70 21.92 -9.16
N ALA A 381 29.86 21.59 -7.87
CA ALA A 381 31.08 20.97 -7.35
C ALA A 381 30.80 19.56 -6.84
N ILE A 382 31.73 18.64 -7.12
CA ILE A 382 31.77 17.29 -6.57
C ILE A 382 32.92 17.23 -5.56
N ILE A 383 32.65 16.74 -4.35
CA ILE A 383 33.62 16.55 -3.28
C ILE A 383 33.51 15.09 -2.81
N LYS A 384 34.40 14.23 -3.30
CA LYS A 384 34.54 12.82 -2.86
C LYS A 384 35.53 12.66 -1.72
#